data_AF-A0A135VIJ9-F1
#
_entry.id   AF-A0A135VIJ9-F1
#
_cell.length_a   1.000
_cell.length_b   1.000
_cell.length_c   1.000
_cell.angle_alpha   90.00
_cell.angle_beta   90.00
_cell.angle_gamma   90.00
#
_symmetry.space_group_name_H-M   'P 1'
#
loop_
_entity.id
_entity.type
_entity.pdbx_description
1 polymer ?
#
loop_
_entity_poly.entity_id
_entity_poly.type
_entity_poly.pdbx_seq_one_letter_code
_entity_poly.pdbx_strand_id
1 'polypeptide(L)'
;MPTYDLGTLVIEDHNVKQLHQALDIPDHRIEDIINLARNAWDQENRISESIEYIARNVSGSELVLALIFFGRIWEDNQQDDE
;
A
#
# COMPACT_ATOMS: atom_id res chain seq x y z
N MET A 1 -25.78 2.45 -6.59
CA MET A 1 -24.43 3.06 -6.51
C MET A 1 -23.59 2.42 -7.60
N PRO A 2 -22.72 3.15 -8.32
CA PRO A 2 -21.85 2.54 -9.30
C PRO A 2 -20.80 1.68 -8.57
N THR A 3 -20.66 0.44 -9.01
CA THR A 3 -19.59 -0.46 -8.55
C THR A 3 -18.39 -0.20 -9.44
N TYR A 4 -17.28 0.22 -8.85
CA TYR A 4 -16.03 0.42 -9.55
C TYR A 4 -15.16 -0.80 -9.32
N ASP A 5 -14.95 -1.59 -10.36
CA ASP A 5 -13.92 -2.62 -10.38
C ASP A 5 -12.60 -1.92 -10.71
N LEU A 6 -11.72 -1.85 -9.72
CA LEU A 6 -10.43 -1.16 -9.83
C LEU A 6 -9.34 -2.06 -10.43
N GLY A 7 -9.63 -3.34 -10.72
CA GLY A 7 -8.66 -4.30 -11.21
C GLY A 7 -7.60 -4.63 -10.17
N THR A 8 -7.38 -5.92 -9.92
CA THR A 8 -6.29 -6.37 -9.03
C THR A 8 -4.96 -6.14 -9.75
N LEU A 9 -4.15 -5.20 -9.27
CA LEU A 9 -2.78 -5.03 -9.73
C LEU A 9 -1.93 -6.17 -9.15
N VAL A 10 -1.85 -7.29 -9.87
CA VAL A 10 -0.98 -8.40 -9.47
C VAL A 10 0.46 -8.04 -9.84
N ILE A 11 1.24 -7.65 -8.83
CA ILE A 11 2.68 -7.38 -8.97
C ILE A 11 3.41 -8.73 -8.93
N GLU A 12 3.53 -9.42 -10.08
CA GLU A 12 4.15 -10.75 -10.12
C GLU A 12 5.69 -10.73 -10.07
N ASP A 13 6.35 -9.66 -10.51
CA ASP A 13 7.82 -9.60 -10.50
C ASP A 13 8.33 -8.18 -10.79
N HIS A 14 7.87 -7.17 -10.05
CA HIS A 14 8.49 -5.85 -10.20
C HIS A 14 9.86 -5.86 -9.54
N ASN A 15 10.89 -5.82 -10.38
CA ASN A 15 12.24 -5.42 -9.98
C ASN A 15 12.09 -4.10 -9.21
N VAL A 16 12.14 -4.16 -7.88
CA VAL A 16 11.85 -3.07 -6.95
C VAL A 16 12.58 -1.78 -7.38
N LYS A 17 13.80 -1.92 -7.93
CA LYS A 17 14.59 -0.84 -8.54
C LYS A 17 13.90 -0.06 -9.67
N GLN A 18 13.06 -0.70 -10.48
CA GLN A 18 12.31 -0.05 -11.57
C GLN A 18 11.13 0.77 -11.05
N LEU A 19 10.48 0.35 -9.95
CA LEU A 19 9.43 1.15 -9.30
C LEU A 19 10.01 2.42 -8.67
N HIS A 20 11.19 2.34 -8.07
CA HIS A 20 11.91 3.49 -7.51
C HIS A 20 12.21 4.53 -8.59
N GLN A 21 12.74 4.09 -9.72
CA GLN A 21 13.05 4.97 -10.86
C GLN A 21 11.79 5.55 -11.50
N ALA A 22 10.70 4.78 -11.59
CA ALA A 22 9.46 5.24 -12.19
C ALA A 22 8.74 6.29 -11.33
N LEU A 23 8.84 6.16 -10.00
CA LEU A 23 8.12 6.98 -9.03
C LEU A 23 8.99 8.06 -8.37
N ASP A 24 10.28 8.10 -8.71
CA ASP A 24 11.30 8.97 -8.12
C ASP A 24 11.37 8.86 -6.59
N ILE A 25 11.14 7.64 -6.07
CA ILE A 25 11.18 7.35 -4.63
C ILE A 25 12.59 6.87 -4.26
N PRO A 26 13.26 7.51 -3.29
CA PRO A 26 14.58 7.08 -2.85
C PRO A 26 14.57 5.66 -2.27
N ASP A 27 15.60 4.86 -2.54
CA ASP A 27 15.66 3.46 -2.11
C ASP A 27 15.44 3.24 -0.60
N HIS A 28 15.98 4.13 0.22
CA HIS A 28 15.86 4.06 1.68
C HIS A 28 14.44 4.31 2.20
N ARG A 29 13.55 4.91 1.40
CA ARG A 29 12.17 5.25 1.79
C ARG A 29 11.19 4.10 1.61
N ILE A 30 11.56 3.07 0.85
CA ILE A 30 10.65 1.97 0.52
C ILE A 30 10.36 1.11 1.75
N GLU A 31 11.38 0.79 2.54
CA GLU A 31 11.17 0.09 3.81
C GLU A 31 10.30 0.92 4.75
N ASP A 32 10.49 2.25 4.80
CA ASP A 32 9.64 3.15 5.59
C ASP A 32 8.18 3.10 5.12
N ILE A 33 7.93 3.08 3.80
CA ILE A 33 6.59 3.03 3.22
C ILE A 33 5.91 1.69 3.48
N ILE A 34 6.65 0.58 3.36
CA ILE A 34 6.13 -0.76 3.68
C ILE A 34 5.79 -0.86 5.17
N ASN A 35 6.67 -0.36 6.03
CA ASN A 35 6.45 -0.32 7.47
C ASN A 35 5.26 0.58 7.82
N LEU A 36 5.07 1.70 7.13
CA LEU A 36 3.90 2.57 7.30
C LEU A 36 2.61 1.83 6.94
N ALA A 37 2.59 1.10 5.83
CA ALA A 37 1.43 0.30 5.42
C ALA A 37 1.09 -0.80 6.43
N ARG A 38 2.10 -1.47 7.00
CA ARG A 38 1.92 -2.46 8.09
C ARG A 38 1.39 -1.81 9.37
N ASN A 39 1.95 -0.67 9.77
CA ASN A 39 1.47 0.05 10.96
C ASN A 39 0.02 0.53 10.79
N ALA A 40 -0.37 0.93 9.58
CA ALA A 40 -1.74 1.32 9.26
C ALA A 40 -2.73 0.16 9.43
N TRP A 41 -2.28 -1.06 9.13
CA TRP A 41 -3.05 -2.28 9.39
C TRP A 41 -3.18 -2.58 10.88
N ASP A 42 -2.08 -2.48 11.64
CA ASP A 42 -2.05 -2.85 13.06
C ASP A 42 -2.75 -1.84 13.99
N GLN A 43 -2.81 -0.55 13.61
CA GLN A 43 -3.28 0.51 14.51
C GLN A 43 -4.79 0.78 14.46
N GLU A 44 -5.49 0.41 13.38
CA GLU A 44 -6.81 0.95 13.11
C GLU A 44 -7.86 -0.15 12.88
N ASN A 45 -9.04 0.03 13.48
CA ASN A 45 -10.12 -0.97 13.44
C ASN A 45 -10.90 -0.96 12.13
N ARG A 46 -10.69 0.07 11.29
CA ARG A 46 -11.39 0.25 10.03
C ARG A 46 -10.41 0.59 8.93
N ILE A 47 -10.64 0.01 7.75
CA ILE A 47 -9.89 0.30 6.51
C ILE A 47 -9.83 1.82 6.24
N SER A 48 -10.93 2.54 6.49
CA SER A 48 -10.97 4.01 6.31
C SER A 48 -10.00 4.75 7.23
N GLU A 49 -9.83 4.30 8.46
CA GLU A 49 -8.92 4.89 9.44
C GLU A 49 -7.47 4.57 9.06
N SER A 50 -7.19 3.34 8.60
CA SER A 50 -5.88 2.96 8.04
C SER A 50 -5.49 3.80 6.82
N ILE A 51 -6.42 4.03 5.89
CA ILE A 51 -6.18 4.89 4.71
C ILE A 51 -5.92 6.33 5.14
N GLU A 52 -6.68 6.86 6.11
CA GLU A 52 -6.48 8.21 6.63
C GLU A 52 -5.12 8.33 7.32
N TYR A 53 -4.71 7.32 8.10
CA TYR A 53 -3.38 7.27 8.70
C TYR A 53 -2.28 7.35 7.64
N ILE A 54 -2.36 6.56 6.57
CA ILE A 54 -1.37 6.61 5.48
C ILE A 54 -1.36 8.00 4.84
N ALA A 55 -2.53 8.55 4.51
CA ALA A 55 -2.66 9.86 3.86
C ALA A 55 -2.15 11.04 4.72
N ARG A 56 -2.11 10.89 6.05
CA ARG A 56 -1.53 11.88 6.96
C ARG A 56 0.00 11.83 7.02
N ASN A 57 0.61 10.69 6.69
CA ASN A 57 2.05 10.47 6.85
C ASN A 57 2.85 10.56 5.55
N VAL A 58 2.24 10.27 4.40
CA VAL A 58 2.88 10.32 3.07
C VAL A 58 1.98 11.00 2.04
N SER A 59 2.58 11.48 0.95
CA SER A 59 1.87 12.16 -0.14
C SER A 59 2.47 11.81 -1.50
N GLY A 60 1.80 12.22 -2.59
CA GLY A 60 2.29 12.00 -3.96
C GLY A 60 2.51 10.52 -4.28
N SER A 61 3.64 10.20 -4.91
CA SER A 61 3.99 8.83 -5.31
C SER A 61 4.14 7.88 -4.12
N GLU A 62 4.64 8.36 -2.98
CA GLU A 62 4.80 7.54 -1.77
C GLU A 62 3.44 7.09 -1.22
N LEU A 63 2.43 7.98 -1.28
CA LEU A 63 1.05 7.65 -0.88
C LEU A 63 0.46 6.56 -1.77
N VAL A 64 0.63 6.68 -3.09
CA VAL A 64 0.13 5.65 -4.03
C VAL A 64 0.77 4.30 -3.71
N LEU A 65 2.07 4.27 -3.48
CA LEU A 65 2.80 3.04 -3.17
C LEU A 65 2.39 2.45 -1.80
N ALA A 66 2.23 3.29 -0.79
CA ALA A 66 1.77 2.88 0.54
C ALA A 66 0.38 2.22 0.48
N LEU A 67 -0.54 2.77 -0.32
CA LEU A 67 -1.88 2.22 -0.50
C LEU A 67 -1.86 0.88 -1.26
N ILE A 68 -0.95 0.71 -2.24
CA ILE A 68 -0.75 -0.56 -2.93
C ILE A 68 -0.28 -1.63 -1.95
N PHE A 69 0.74 -1.34 -1.14
CA PHE A 69 1.23 -2.29 -0.13
C PHE A 69 0.17 -2.60 0.93
N PHE A 70 -0.56 -1.59 1.38
CA PHE A 70 -1.66 -1.77 2.32
C PHE A 70 -2.76 -2.68 1.76
N GLY A 71 -3.18 -2.46 0.52
CA GLY A 71 -4.16 -3.31 -0.17
C GLY A 71 -3.69 -4.76 -0.27
N ARG A 72 -2.41 -4.99 -0.54
CA ARG A 72 -1.86 -6.35 -0.62
C ARG A 72 -1.80 -7.04 0.75
N ILE A 73 -1.40 -6.33 1.80
CA ILE A 73 -1.43 -6.85 3.18
C ILE A 73 -2.87 -7.23 3.55
N TRP A 74 -3.85 -6.43 3.15
CA TRP A 74 -5.26 -6.73 3.40
C TRP A 74 -5.74 -7.99 2.65
N GLU A 75 -5.37 -8.16 1.37
CA GLU A 75 -5.68 -9.36 0.59
C GLU A 75 -5.02 -10.62 1.18
N ASP A 76 -3.74 -10.54 1.58
CA ASP A 76 -3.00 -11.66 2.16
C ASP A 76 -3.64 -12.13 3.49
N ASN A 77 -4.08 -11.20 4.35
CA ASN A 77 -4.74 -11.55 5.61
C ASN A 77 -6.17 -12.11 5.41
N GLN A 78 -6.88 -11.74 4.34
CA GLN A 78 -8.20 -12.33 4.02
C GLN A 78 -8.07 -13.79 3.56
N GLN A 79 -6.97 -14.16 2.91
CA GLN A 79 -6.73 -15.53 2.44
C GLN A 79 -6.34 -16.49 3.57
N ASP A 80 -5.77 -16.00 4.66
CA ASP A 80 -5.45 -16.81 5.85
C ASP A 80 -6.69 -17.14 6.70
N ASP A 81 -7.82 -16.45 6.48
CA ASP A 81 -9.10 -16.66 7.17
C ASP A 81 -10.08 -17.61 6.43
N GLU A 82 -9.73 -18.11 5.23
CA GLU A 82 -10.49 -19.13 4.45
C GLU A 82 -9.90 -20.55 4.57
#